data_AF-A0A182XQ55-F1
#
_entry.id   AF-A0A182XQ55-F1
#
_cell.length_a   1.000
_cell.length_b   1.000
_cell.length_c   1.000
_cell.angle_alpha   90.00
_cell.angle_beta   90.00
_cell.angle_gamma   90.00
#
_symmetry.space_group_name_H-M   'P 1'
#
loop_
_entity.id
_entity.type
_entity.pdbx_description
1 polymer ?
#
loop_
_entity_poly.entity_id
_entity_poly.type
_entity_poly.pdbx_seq_one_letter_code
_entity_poly.pdbx_strand_id
1 'polypeptide(L)' 'CTYCPGTFSRSSLLKVHVEAVHLKKTAKTCELCDRSFTHKSSYTIHMRAAHNIGDWYECKLCDLKFRH' A
#
# COMPACT_ATOMS: atom_id res chain seq x y z
N CYS A 1 -3.22 -19.25 -9.63
CA CYS A 1 -3.83 -19.03 -8.30
C CYS A 1 -4.62 -20.28 -7.98
N THR A 2 -4.78 -20.65 -6.72
CA THR A 2 -5.55 -21.86 -6.36
C THR A 2 -7.06 -21.61 -6.35
N TYR A 3 -7.49 -20.35 -6.26
CA TYR A 3 -8.90 -19.95 -6.19
C TYR A 3 -9.45 -19.43 -7.53
N CYS A 4 -8.59 -19.13 -8.50
CA CYS A 4 -9.00 -18.63 -9.82
C CYS A 4 -7.93 -18.92 -10.89
N PRO A 5 -8.25 -18.77 -12.19
CA PRO A 5 -7.31 -18.99 -13.30
C PRO A 5 -6.13 -18.00 -13.38
N GLY A 6 -5.99 -17.04 -12.44
CA GLY A 6 -4.95 -16.02 -12.50
C GLY A 6 -3.54 -16.58 -12.34
N THR A 7 -2.64 -16.26 -13.26
CA THR A 7 -1.24 -16.72 -13.26
C THR A 7 -0.31 -15.58 -12.89
N PHE A 8 0.72 -15.87 -12.09
CA PHE A 8 1.65 -14.87 -11.58
C PHE A 8 3.08 -15.37 -11.73
N SER A 9 3.99 -14.48 -12.16
CA SER A 9 5.41 -14.79 -12.37
C SER A 9 6.21 -14.93 -11.08
N ARG A 10 5.68 -14.46 -9.95
CA ARG A 10 6.34 -14.47 -8.63
C ARG A 10 5.39 -14.99 -7.56
N SER A 11 5.91 -15.81 -6.65
CA SER A 11 5.16 -16.34 -5.50
C SER A 11 4.64 -15.22 -4.58
N SER A 12 5.42 -14.14 -4.41
CA SER A 12 5.00 -12.96 -3.64
C SER A 12 3.76 -12.28 -4.23
N LEU A 13 3.70 -12.14 -5.56
CA LEU A 13 2.53 -11.57 -6.23
C LEU A 13 1.30 -12.46 -6.11
N LEU A 14 1.48 -13.78 -6.25
CA LEU A 14 0.39 -14.74 -6.05
C LEU A 14 -0.17 -14.65 -4.63
N LYS A 15 0.70 -14.61 -3.61
CA LYS A 15 0.28 -14.49 -2.20
C LYS A 15 -0.53 -13.22 -1.97
N VAL A 16 -0.01 -12.08 -2.45
CA VAL A 16 -0.66 -10.77 -2.34
C VAL A 16 -2.02 -10.79 -3.03
N HIS A 17 -2.13 -11.36 -4.22
CA HIS A 17 -3.39 -11.53 -4.93
C HIS A 17 -4.40 -12.36 -4.12
N VAL A 18 -3.98 -13.50 -3.57
CA VAL A 18 -4.86 -14.36 -2.77
C VAL A 18 -5.37 -13.63 -1.52
N GLU A 19 -4.46 -12.98 -0.79
CA GLU A 19 -4.82 -12.19 0.39
C GLU A 19 -5.79 -11.05 0.04
N ALA A 20 -5.60 -10.38 -1.10
CA ALA A 20 -6.43 -9.26 -1.54
C ALA A 20 -7.80 -9.65 -2.07
N VAL A 21 -7.85 -10.58 -3.00
CA VAL A 21 -9.03 -10.83 -3.83
C VAL A 21 -9.90 -11.92 -3.20
N HIS A 22 -9.28 -12.95 -2.64
CA HIS A 22 -10.00 -14.14 -2.18
C HIS A 22 -10.22 -14.12 -0.67
N LEU A 23 -9.21 -13.76 0.11
CA LEU A 23 -9.33 -13.70 1.58
C LEU A 23 -9.84 -12.34 2.08
N LYS A 24 -9.83 -11.31 1.22
CA LYS A 24 -10.14 -9.91 1.58
C LYS A 24 -9.42 -9.47 2.87
N LYS A 25 -8.19 -9.95 3.03
CA LYS A 25 -7.40 -9.75 4.24
C LYS A 25 -6.99 -8.29 4.32
N THR A 26 -7.49 -7.60 5.32
CA THR A 26 -7.10 -6.22 5.57
C THR A 26 -5.75 -6.18 6.25
N ALA A 27 -4.79 -5.47 5.68
CA ALA A 27 -3.47 -5.29 6.27
C ALA A 27 -3.44 -4.08 7.22
N LYS A 28 -4.08 -2.97 6.82
CA LYS A 28 -4.13 -1.73 7.59
C LYS A 28 -5.46 -1.03 7.34
N THR A 29 -6.03 -0.48 8.40
CA THR A 29 -7.19 0.42 8.34
C THR A 29 -6.74 1.82 8.72
N CYS A 30 -7.20 2.82 7.97
CA CYS A 30 -6.97 4.21 8.30
C CYS A 30 -7.85 4.63 9.48
N GLU A 31 -7.22 5.06 10.57
CA GLU A 31 -7.93 5.49 11.78
C GLU A 31 -8.61 6.86 11.63
N LEU A 32 -8.34 7.58 10.54
CA LEU A 32 -8.91 8.91 10.25
C LEU A 32 -10.15 8.87 9.37
N CYS A 33 -10.34 7.80 8.60
CA CYS A 33 -11.47 7.67 7.65
C CYS A 33 -12.01 6.25 7.51
N ASP A 34 -11.59 5.33 8.38
CA ASP A 34 -11.97 3.90 8.43
C ASP A 34 -11.75 3.11 7.13
N ARG A 35 -11.00 3.67 6.17
CA ARG A 35 -10.71 3.01 4.91
C ARG A 35 -9.73 1.87 5.13
N SER A 36 -10.12 0.68 4.70
CA SER A 36 -9.30 -0.54 4.79
C SER A 36 -8.44 -0.73 3.53
N PHE A 37 -7.20 -1.17 3.74
CA PHE A 37 -6.22 -1.42 2.70
C PHE A 37 -5.66 -2.82 2.84
N THR A 38 -5.57 -3.52 1.71
CA THR A 38 -4.97 -4.85 1.67
C THR A 38 -3.44 -4.80 1.69
N HIS A 39 -2.82 -3.71 1.23
CA HIS A 39 -1.36 -3.59 1.17
C HIS A 39 -0.84 -2.42 1.99
N LYS A 40 0.28 -2.61 2.68
CA LYS A 40 0.96 -1.56 3.46
C LYS A 40 1.39 -0.37 2.59
N SER A 41 1.89 -0.61 1.38
CA SER A 41 2.29 0.46 0.46
C SER A 41 1.11 1.34 0.07
N SER A 42 -0.03 0.74 -0.26
CA SER A 42 -1.27 1.45 -0.56
C SER A 42 -1.76 2.29 0.62
N TYR A 43 -1.69 1.75 1.84
CA TYR A 43 -1.99 2.50 3.07
C TYR A 43 -1.06 3.70 3.23
N THR A 44 0.26 3.52 3.10
CA THR A 44 1.23 4.62 3.23
C THR A 44 0.99 5.73 2.19
N ILE A 45 0.74 5.37 0.93
CA ILE A 45 0.42 6.34 -0.13
C ILE A 45 -0.87 7.09 0.21
N HIS A 46 -1.90 6.39 0.69
CA HIS A 46 -3.14 7.02 1.13
C HIS A 46 -2.91 8.02 2.27
N MET A 47 -2.18 7.64 3.32
CA MET A 47 -1.88 8.54 4.43
C MET A 47 -1.16 9.81 3.95
N ARG A 48 -0.22 9.68 3.01
CA ARG A 48 0.48 10.82 2.42
C ARG A 48 -0.44 11.72 1.60
N ALA A 49 -1.29 11.12 0.75
CA ALA A 49 -2.10 11.86 -0.23
C ALA A 49 -3.38 12.45 0.36
N ALA A 50 -4.06 11.73 1.25
CA ALA A 50 -5.35 12.13 1.81
C ALA A 50 -5.23 12.83 3.16
N HIS A 51 -4.22 12.47 3.96
CA HIS A 51 -4.07 12.98 5.33
C HIS A 51 -2.79 13.77 5.53
N ASN A 52 -1.99 13.95 4.48
CA ASN A 52 -0.71 14.65 4.53
C ASN A 52 0.29 14.02 5.54
N ILE A 53 0.11 12.76 5.92
CA ILE A 53 0.92 12.02 6.91
C ILE A 53 1.96 11.16 6.21
N GLY A 54 3.23 11.40 6.52
CA GLY A 54 4.35 10.58 6.06
C GLY A 54 5.68 11.33 6.10
N ASP A 55 6.75 10.59 5.82
CA ASP A 55 8.10 11.13 5.80
C ASP A 55 8.33 12.03 4.59
N TRP A 56 9.11 13.09 4.82
CA TRP A 56 9.60 13.97 3.77
C TRP A 56 11.05 13.61 3.46
N TYR A 57 11.41 13.70 2.19
CA TYR A 57 12.79 13.66 1.75
C TYR A 57 13.29 15.09 1.60
N GLU A 58 14.38 15.40 2.28
CA GLU A 58 15.07 16.68 2.18
C GLU A 58 16.25 16.52 1.24
N CYS A 59 16.27 17.29 0.15
CA CYS A 59 17.48 17.37 -0.67
C CYS A 59 18.55 18.13 0.11
N LYS A 60 19.76 17.58 0.19
CA LYS A 60 20.89 18.23 0.88
C LYS A 60 21.61 19.26 0.01
N LEU A 61 21.32 19.29 -1.29
CA LEU A 61 21.95 20.19 -2.27
C LEU A 61 21.09 21.42 -2.58
N CYS A 62 19.78 21.33 -2.32
CA CYS A 62 18.85 22.44 -2.33
C CYS A 62 17.83 22.18 -1.23
N ASP A 63 17.48 23.16 -0.39
CA ASP A 63 16.61 23.01 0.79
C ASP A 63 15.13 22.65 0.47
N LEU A 64 14.91 22.03 -0.70
CA LEU A 64 13.63 21.50 -1.15
C LEU A 64 13.29 20.22 -0.39
N LYS A 65 12.09 20.23 0.18
CA LYS A 65 11.44 19.07 0.78
C LYS A 65 10.43 18.51 -0.21
N PHE A 66 10.55 17.22 -0.50
CA PHE A 66 9.64 16.52 -1.40
C PHE A 66 9.17 15.21 -0.79
N ARG A 67 8.02 14.74 -1.25
CA ARG A 67 7.45 13.44 -0.88
C ARG A 67 7.65 12.52 -2.08
N HIS A 68 8.14 11.31 -1.85
CA HIS A 68 8.13 10.26 -2.87
C HIS A 68 6.72 9.65 -2.98
#